data_AF-A0A8K0CTM7-F1
#
_entry.id   AF-A0A8K0CTM7-F1
#
_cell.length_a   1.000
_cell.length_b   1.000
_cell.length_c   1.000
_cell.angle_alpha   90.00
_cell.angle_beta   90.00
_cell.angle_gamma   90.00
#
_symmetry.space_group_name_H-M   'P 1'
#
loop_
_entity.id
_entity.type
_entity.pdbx_description
1 polymer ?
#
loop_
_entity_poly.entity_id
_entity_poly.type
_entity_poly.pdbx_seq_one_letter_code
_entity_poly.pdbx_strand_id
1 'polypeptide(L)'
;MCNLLSYNDYKCIGLTDKLLQKCYKKIIPLDKSNVPVVGSATIPLVNKNNETKLLEFIVVNVECPPILDLQASIDLNLITYHINMVSDSEPLINKYTDAIKHQFKDLFDGKLGSIPGTVSITLDSNAKPVAQPARRIPFGLIDDVKAELARMVTDGVIEPITKPTKWVHNIVIVRRKNNKIRLCLDPRELNKYIIRARFQLPTFDEVKSRLKDAKFFLVLDASNGFWMLNLDEASSELLTFITPFGRFAFKRMAFGVASAPEEFCRIFCQMFENVE
;
A
#
# COMPACT_ATOMS: atom_id res chain seq x y z
N MET A 1 -0.15 11.06 -17.00
CA MET A 1 1.15 11.49 -17.55
C MET A 1 0.91 11.92 -18.99
N CYS A 2 1.58 12.96 -19.46
CA CYS A 2 1.36 13.53 -20.79
C CYS A 2 2.66 14.14 -21.31
N ASN A 3 2.84 14.15 -22.63
CA ASN A 3 3.94 14.90 -23.26
C ASN A 3 3.61 16.40 -23.22
N LEU A 4 4.60 17.22 -22.89
CA LEU A 4 4.43 18.65 -22.66
C LEU A 4 5.54 19.42 -23.37
N LEU A 5 5.17 20.53 -24.00
CA LEU A 5 6.09 21.38 -24.75
C LEU A 5 5.73 22.85 -24.50
N SER A 6 6.74 23.71 -24.35
CA SER A 6 6.50 25.15 -24.27
C SER A 6 6.09 25.69 -25.65
N TYR A 7 5.28 26.75 -25.68
CA TYR A 7 4.91 27.40 -26.94
C TYR A 7 6.13 27.99 -27.67
N ASN A 8 7.13 28.45 -26.93
CA ASN A 8 8.39 28.94 -27.51
C ASN A 8 9.16 27.82 -28.20
N ASP A 9 9.33 26.68 -27.55
CA ASP A 9 10.00 25.52 -28.17
C ASP A 9 9.23 25.01 -29.38
N TYR A 10 7.89 24.96 -29.29
CA TYR A 10 7.02 24.60 -30.40
C TYR A 10 7.25 25.48 -31.64
N LYS A 11 7.49 26.79 -31.44
CA LYS A 11 7.85 27.71 -32.52
C LYS A 11 9.29 27.54 -32.99
N CYS A 12 10.23 27.32 -32.08
CA CYS A 12 11.64 27.10 -32.40
C CYS A 12 11.87 25.87 -33.29
N ILE A 13 11.07 24.82 -33.12
CA ILE A 13 11.10 23.63 -34.00
C ILE A 13 10.36 23.83 -35.34
N GLY A 14 9.90 25.05 -35.63
CA GLY A 14 9.35 25.45 -36.93
C GLY A 14 7.87 25.10 -37.16
N LEU A 15 7.11 24.75 -36.11
CA LEU A 15 5.70 24.39 -36.24
C LEU A 15 4.78 25.63 -36.23
N THR A 16 3.76 25.60 -37.09
CA THR A 16 2.81 26.71 -37.25
C THR A 16 1.56 26.53 -36.39
N ASP A 17 0.93 27.63 -35.97
CA ASP A 17 -0.29 27.57 -35.13
C ASP A 17 -1.47 26.84 -35.78
N LYS A 18 -1.45 26.65 -37.10
CA LYS A 18 -2.45 25.86 -37.83
C LYS A 18 -2.48 24.39 -37.41
N LEU A 19 -1.39 23.88 -36.84
CA LEU A 19 -1.28 22.50 -36.38
C LEU A 19 -1.74 22.33 -34.92
N LEU A 20 -2.06 23.43 -34.22
CA LEU A 20 -2.60 23.37 -32.87
C LEU A 20 -4.09 23.02 -32.90
N GLN A 21 -4.42 21.96 -32.19
CA GLN A 21 -5.78 21.52 -31.94
C GLN A 21 -6.24 21.99 -30.57
N LYS A 22 -7.56 22.17 -30.42
CA LYS A 22 -8.14 22.60 -29.15
C LYS A 22 -7.99 21.49 -28.10
N CYS A 23 -7.29 21.79 -27.02
CA CYS A 23 -7.08 20.86 -25.91
C CYS A 23 -7.93 21.28 -24.70
N TYR A 24 -8.66 20.33 -24.12
CA TYR A 24 -9.48 20.54 -22.92
C TYR A 24 -8.83 19.99 -21.64
N LYS A 25 -7.64 19.39 -21.76
CA LYS A 25 -6.89 18.84 -20.63
C LYS A 25 -6.35 20.01 -19.79
N LYS A 26 -6.52 19.96 -18.47
CA LYS A 26 -5.90 20.90 -17.54
C LYS A 26 -4.60 20.30 -16.99
N ILE A 27 -3.52 21.08 -16.99
CA ILE A 27 -2.25 20.71 -16.37
C ILE A 27 -2.22 21.30 -14.96
N ILE A 28 -2.06 20.43 -13.96
CA ILE A 28 -1.96 20.83 -12.55
C ILE A 28 -0.58 20.40 -12.06
N PRO A 29 0.36 21.34 -11.92
CA PRO A 29 1.66 21.08 -11.32
C PRO A 29 1.54 20.82 -9.81
N LEU A 30 2.60 20.24 -9.23
CA LEU A 30 2.63 19.84 -7.82
C LEU A 30 2.46 21.03 -6.86
N ASP A 31 2.95 22.20 -7.25
CA ASP A 31 2.83 23.47 -6.53
C ASP A 31 1.46 24.15 -6.69
N LYS A 32 0.55 23.55 -7.48
CA LYS A 32 -0.79 24.06 -7.83
C LYS A 32 -0.78 25.40 -8.57
N SER A 33 0.35 25.79 -9.16
CA SER A 33 0.41 26.96 -10.03
C SER A 33 -0.46 26.76 -11.28
N ASN A 34 -0.88 27.86 -11.90
CA ASN A 34 -1.69 27.81 -13.11
C ASN A 34 -0.79 27.67 -14.34
N VAL A 35 -1.02 26.64 -15.16
CA VAL A 35 -0.31 26.42 -16.43
C VAL A 35 -1.29 26.59 -17.59
N PRO A 36 -1.30 27.75 -18.28
CA PRO A 36 -2.19 27.99 -19.39
C PRO A 36 -1.88 27.07 -20.57
N VAL A 37 -2.85 26.25 -20.95
CA VAL A 37 -2.75 25.37 -22.13
C VAL A 37 -3.16 26.15 -23.37
N VAL A 38 -2.28 26.17 -24.37
CA VAL A 38 -2.52 26.79 -25.68
C VAL A 38 -3.30 25.84 -26.58
N GLY A 39 -2.93 24.57 -26.58
CA GLY A 39 -3.55 23.53 -27.41
C GLY A 39 -2.81 22.21 -27.31
N SER A 40 -3.11 21.29 -28.23
CA SER A 40 -2.30 20.09 -28.44
C SER A 40 -1.87 19.99 -29.91
N ALA A 41 -0.72 19.38 -30.15
CA ALA A 41 -0.20 19.14 -31.49
C ALA A 41 0.40 17.75 -31.57
N THR A 42 0.18 17.06 -32.68
CA THR A 42 0.86 15.80 -32.98
C THR A 42 2.17 16.10 -33.68
N ILE A 43 3.29 15.71 -33.07
CA ILE A 43 4.63 16.03 -33.53
C ILE A 43 5.35 14.72 -33.93
N PRO A 44 5.94 14.63 -35.13
CA PRO A 44 6.81 13.52 -35.50
C PRO A 44 8.15 13.65 -34.77
N LEU A 45 8.51 12.62 -34.02
CA LEU A 45 9.80 12.49 -33.37
C LEU A 45 10.57 11.34 -34.00
N VAL A 46 11.85 11.56 -34.27
CA VAL A 46 12.76 10.58 -34.84
C VAL A 46 13.70 10.09 -33.74
N ASN A 47 13.75 8.78 -33.53
CA ASN A 47 14.68 8.19 -32.56
C ASN A 47 16.09 8.02 -33.15
N LYS A 48 17.04 7.56 -32.32
CA LYS A 48 18.43 7.32 -32.73
C LYS A 48 18.58 6.24 -33.82
N ASN A 49 17.56 5.41 -34.01
CA ASN A 49 17.52 4.35 -35.03
C ASN A 49 16.82 4.81 -36.32
N ASN A 50 16.56 6.11 -36.48
CA ASN A 50 15.82 6.72 -37.59
C ASN A 50 14.36 6.27 -37.72
N GLU A 51 13.76 5.73 -36.65
CA GLU A 51 12.34 5.40 -36.62
C GLU A 51 11.54 6.65 -36.22
N THR A 52 10.49 6.95 -36.99
CA THR A 52 9.62 8.09 -36.71
C THR A 52 8.38 7.64 -35.95
N LYS A 53 8.05 8.34 -34.86
CA LYS A 53 6.83 8.16 -34.07
C LYS A 53 6.07 9.47 -33.98
N LEU A 54 4.75 9.40 -34.15
CA LEU A 54 3.85 10.54 -33.99
C LEU A 54 3.34 10.57 -32.55
N LEU A 55 3.63 11.64 -31.82
CA LEU A 55 3.26 11.80 -30.42
C LEU A 55 2.44 13.07 -30.22
N GLU A 56 1.36 12.98 -29.44
CA GLU A 56 0.57 14.13 -29.04
C GLU A 56 1.30 14.87 -27.90
N PHE A 57 1.59 16.15 -28.13
CA PHE A 57 2.11 17.08 -27.13
C PHE A 57 1.03 18.08 -26.71
N ILE A 58 0.97 18.37 -25.42
CA ILE A 58 0.21 19.50 -24.90
C ILE A 58 1.14 20.71 -24.90
N VAL A 59 0.74 21.75 -25.63
CA VAL A 59 1.51 22.98 -25.77
C VAL A 59 1.03 23.99 -24.74
N VAL A 60 1.94 24.49 -23.92
CA VAL A 60 1.63 25.41 -22.81
C VAL A 60 2.30 26.77 -22.98
N ASN A 61 1.66 27.82 -22.47
CA ASN A 61 2.19 29.18 -22.50
C ASN A 61 3.03 29.49 -21.25
N VAL A 62 3.85 28.53 -20.85
CA VAL A 62 4.80 28.66 -19.75
C VAL A 62 6.10 28.04 -20.24
N GLU A 63 7.21 28.67 -19.88
CA GLU A 63 8.53 28.11 -20.19
C GLU A 63 8.75 26.84 -19.38
N CYS A 64 9.05 25.75 -20.07
CA CYS A 64 9.29 24.46 -19.44
C CYS A 64 10.19 23.62 -20.34
N PRO A 65 11.08 22.80 -19.77
CA PRO A 65 11.81 21.83 -20.57
C PRO A 65 10.81 20.88 -21.27
N PRO A 66 11.07 20.45 -22.52
CA PRO A 66 10.25 19.45 -23.18
C PRO A 66 10.16 18.17 -22.34
N ILE A 67 8.93 17.73 -22.05
CA ILE A 67 8.66 16.54 -21.24
C ILE A 67 8.06 15.47 -22.13
N LEU A 68 8.64 14.28 -22.08
CA LEU A 68 8.05 13.06 -22.61
C LEU A 68 7.45 12.26 -21.47
N ASP A 69 6.26 11.73 -21.68
CA ASP A 69 5.72 10.75 -20.76
C ASP A 69 6.45 9.40 -20.88
N LEU A 70 6.13 8.51 -19.95
CA LEU A 70 6.78 7.22 -19.86
C LEU A 70 6.56 6.38 -21.11
N GLN A 71 5.35 6.38 -21.67
CA GLN A 71 5.01 5.56 -22.83
C GLN A 71 5.73 6.08 -24.07
N ALA A 72 5.73 7.39 -24.30
CA ALA A 72 6.47 8.03 -25.37
C ALA A 72 7.98 7.76 -25.29
N SER A 73 8.54 7.77 -24.08
CA SER A 73 9.96 7.47 -23.85
C SER A 73 10.33 6.02 -24.18
N ILE A 74 9.41 5.07 -23.92
CA ILE A 74 9.55 3.66 -24.30
C ILE A 74 9.42 3.51 -25.82
N ASP A 75 8.39 4.10 -26.42
CA ASP A 75 8.09 3.99 -27.86
C ASP A 75 9.20 4.58 -28.74
N LEU A 76 9.91 5.59 -28.22
CA LEU A 76 11.07 6.20 -28.87
C LEU A 76 12.39 5.47 -28.55
N ASN A 77 12.37 4.35 -27.82
CA ASN A 77 13.56 3.62 -27.37
C ASN A 77 14.56 4.53 -26.61
N LEU A 78 14.09 5.59 -25.95
CA LEU A 78 14.93 6.46 -25.12
C LEU A 78 15.22 5.82 -23.77
N ILE A 79 14.25 5.06 -23.27
CA ILE A 79 14.35 4.29 -22.04
C ILE A 79 14.00 2.84 -22.39
N THR A 80 14.97 1.96 -22.29
CA THR A 80 14.70 0.52 -22.30
C THR A 80 14.29 0.14 -20.88
N TYR A 81 13.01 -0.16 -20.69
CA TYR A 81 12.64 -0.93 -19.52
C TYR A 81 13.19 -2.34 -19.68
N HIS A 82 14.24 -2.67 -18.94
CA HIS A 82 14.43 -4.05 -18.49
C HIS A 82 13.41 -4.35 -17.41
N ILE A 83 12.13 -4.27 -17.78
CA ILE A 83 11.11 -5.03 -17.08
C ILE A 83 11.38 -6.45 -17.53
N ASN A 84 12.29 -7.13 -16.84
CA ASN A 84 12.09 -8.54 -16.56
C ASN A 84 10.87 -8.61 -15.62
N MET A 85 9.69 -8.19 -16.10
CA MET A 85 8.54 -8.99 -15.76
C MET A 85 8.93 -10.31 -16.37
N VAL A 86 9.27 -11.23 -15.49
CA VAL A 86 8.74 -12.57 -15.63
C VAL A 86 7.24 -12.33 -15.86
N SER A 87 6.87 -12.09 -17.13
CA SER A 87 5.65 -12.65 -17.65
C SER A 87 5.61 -14.05 -17.08
N ASP A 88 4.49 -14.45 -16.52
CA ASP A 88 4.22 -15.80 -16.06
C ASP A 88 4.42 -16.83 -17.20
N SER A 89 5.64 -16.96 -17.72
CA SER A 89 6.12 -17.99 -18.62
C SER A 89 6.55 -19.11 -17.68
N GLU A 90 5.61 -19.97 -17.32
CA GLU A 90 5.26 -21.19 -18.04
C GLU A 90 6.06 -22.38 -17.43
N PRO A 91 5.34 -23.45 -17.05
CA PRO A 91 5.69 -24.60 -16.19
C PRO A 91 6.64 -24.53 -14.98
N LEU A 92 7.86 -24.00 -15.08
CA LEU A 92 8.89 -24.21 -14.06
C LEU A 92 8.59 -23.48 -12.74
N ILE A 93 8.14 -22.22 -12.79
CA ILE A 93 7.83 -21.43 -11.58
C ILE A 93 6.67 -22.06 -10.81
N ASN A 94 5.64 -22.54 -11.52
CA ASN A 94 4.53 -23.27 -10.91
C ASN A 94 5.01 -24.57 -10.28
N LYS A 95 5.88 -25.33 -10.97
CA LYS A 95 6.49 -26.54 -10.41
C LYS A 95 7.23 -26.28 -9.09
N TYR A 96 8.06 -25.24 -9.02
CA TYR A 96 8.77 -24.89 -7.78
C TYR A 96 7.82 -24.36 -6.71
N THR A 97 6.85 -23.54 -7.09
CA THR A 97 5.84 -23.01 -6.17
C THR A 97 5.02 -24.15 -5.54
N ASP A 98 4.58 -25.10 -6.36
CA ASP A 98 3.81 -26.27 -5.91
C ASP A 98 4.67 -27.20 -5.06
N ALA A 99 5.95 -27.40 -5.41
CA ALA A 99 6.89 -28.15 -4.61
C ALA A 99 7.11 -27.51 -3.22
N ILE A 100 7.32 -26.19 -3.16
CA ILE A 100 7.48 -25.45 -1.89
C ILE A 100 6.19 -25.53 -1.06
N LYS A 101 5.02 -25.31 -1.68
CA LYS A 101 3.73 -25.45 -0.98
C LYS A 101 3.48 -26.86 -0.47
N HIS A 102 3.94 -27.88 -1.21
CA HIS A 102 3.80 -29.26 -0.78
C HIS A 102 4.77 -29.60 0.36
N GLN A 103 6.02 -29.14 0.27
CA GLN A 103 7.05 -29.37 1.28
C GLN A 103 6.72 -28.68 2.61
N PHE A 104 6.20 -27.45 2.56
CA PHE A 104 5.85 -26.64 3.73
C PHE A 104 4.33 -26.46 3.85
N LYS A 105 3.59 -27.55 3.67
CA LYS A 105 2.11 -27.52 3.61
C LYS A 105 1.47 -26.91 4.86
N ASP A 106 2.11 -27.07 6.01
CA ASP A 106 1.73 -26.48 7.29
C ASP A 106 1.81 -24.94 7.28
N LEU A 107 2.75 -24.35 6.54
CA LEU A 107 2.87 -22.89 6.39
C LEU A 107 1.85 -22.30 5.40
N PHE A 108 1.35 -23.11 4.47
CA PHE A 108 0.42 -22.70 3.41
C PHE A 108 -1.00 -23.26 3.58
N ASP A 109 -1.37 -23.69 4.79
CA ASP A 109 -2.70 -24.26 5.08
C ASP A 109 -3.83 -23.21 5.17
N GLY A 110 -3.47 -21.92 5.06
CA GLY A 110 -4.40 -20.79 5.10
C GLY A 110 -4.83 -20.40 6.52
N LYS A 111 -4.30 -21.06 7.57
CA LYS A 111 -4.55 -20.68 8.95
C LYS A 111 -3.69 -19.49 9.35
N LEU A 112 -4.15 -18.80 10.39
CA LEU A 112 -3.44 -17.66 10.94
C LEU A 112 -2.26 -18.13 11.79
N GLY A 113 -1.04 -17.79 11.35
CA GLY A 113 0.18 -18.01 12.12
C GLY A 113 0.23 -17.23 13.43
N SER A 114 1.19 -17.56 14.29
CA SER A 114 1.43 -16.89 15.56
C SER A 114 2.94 -16.81 15.81
N ILE A 115 3.44 -15.61 16.09
CA ILE A 115 4.85 -15.41 16.46
C ILE A 115 4.95 -15.54 17.99
N PRO A 116 5.92 -16.30 18.51
CA PRO A 116 6.13 -16.42 19.96
C PRO A 116 6.35 -15.07 20.63
N GLY A 117 5.83 -14.93 21.84
CA GLY A 117 5.93 -13.72 22.65
C GLY A 117 4.69 -12.85 22.60
N THR A 118 4.72 -11.78 23.39
CA THR A 118 3.63 -10.79 23.52
C THR A 118 4.15 -9.39 23.26
N VAL A 119 3.33 -8.58 22.61
CA VAL A 119 3.61 -7.18 22.31
C VAL A 119 2.76 -6.29 23.21
N SER A 120 3.40 -5.24 23.73
CA SER A 120 2.79 -4.25 24.61
C SER A 120 2.65 -2.91 23.90
N ILE A 121 1.49 -2.25 24.04
CA ILE A 121 1.27 -0.89 23.54
C ILE A 121 1.53 0.09 24.67
N THR A 122 2.56 0.91 24.50
CA THR A 122 2.93 1.94 25.48
C THR A 122 2.22 3.26 25.16
N LEU A 123 1.56 3.84 26.17
CA LEU A 123 0.87 5.12 26.07
C LEU A 123 1.63 6.22 26.84
N ASP A 124 1.49 7.45 26.38
CA ASP A 124 1.90 8.65 27.11
C ASP A 124 1.15 8.73 28.46
N SER A 125 1.85 9.19 29.49
CA SER A 125 1.29 9.44 30.83
C SER A 125 0.03 10.31 30.83
N ASN A 126 -0.12 11.20 29.84
CA ASN A 126 -1.26 12.11 29.71
C ASN A 126 -2.41 11.52 28.89
N ALA A 127 -2.38 10.23 28.56
CA ALA A 127 -3.40 9.57 27.77
C ALA A 127 -4.79 9.66 28.42
N LYS A 128 -5.72 10.29 27.70
CA LYS A 128 -7.12 10.43 28.13
C LYS A 128 -8.00 9.42 27.39
N PRO A 129 -8.59 8.43 28.09
CA PRO A 129 -9.42 7.44 27.43
C PRO A 129 -10.64 8.05 26.76
N VAL A 130 -10.97 7.51 25.59
CA VAL A 130 -12.16 7.87 24.82
C VAL A 130 -12.98 6.62 24.56
N ALA A 131 -14.27 6.68 24.88
CA ALA A 131 -15.24 5.64 24.55
C ALA A 131 -16.21 6.17 23.49
N GLN A 132 -16.09 5.65 22.26
CA GLN A 132 -16.95 6.06 21.15
C GLN A 132 -18.25 5.23 21.12
N PRO A 133 -19.37 5.82 20.69
CA PRO A 133 -20.59 5.07 20.41
C PRO A 133 -20.42 4.21 19.15
N ALA A 134 -21.20 3.12 19.08
CA ALA A 134 -21.23 2.23 17.92
C ALA A 134 -21.74 2.96 16.67
N ARG A 135 -20.95 2.92 15.59
CA ARG A 135 -21.39 3.40 14.28
C ARG A 135 -22.37 2.43 13.63
N ARG A 136 -23.29 2.99 12.84
CA ARG A 136 -24.18 2.20 11.99
C ARG A 136 -23.36 1.53 10.88
N ILE A 137 -23.69 0.28 10.60
CA ILE A 137 -23.12 -0.48 9.48
C ILE A 137 -24.10 -0.36 8.29
N PRO A 138 -23.62 -0.09 7.07
CA PRO A 138 -24.47 -0.10 5.88
C PRO A 138 -25.20 -1.43 5.73
N PHE A 139 -26.50 -1.38 5.40
CA PHE A 139 -27.37 -2.57 5.39
C PHE A 139 -26.79 -3.74 4.58
N GLY A 140 -26.28 -3.47 3.37
CA GLY A 140 -25.69 -4.49 2.49
C GLY A 140 -24.34 -5.07 2.95
N LEU A 141 -23.79 -4.64 4.10
CA LEU A 141 -22.55 -5.18 4.67
C LEU A 141 -22.79 -5.85 6.04
N ILE A 142 -24.03 -5.88 6.54
CA ILE A 142 -24.33 -6.41 7.88
C ILE A 142 -23.91 -7.87 8.01
N ASP A 143 -24.28 -8.70 7.04
CA ASP A 143 -24.00 -10.14 7.08
C ASP A 143 -22.52 -10.43 6.90
N ASP A 144 -21.85 -9.71 6.01
CA ASP A 144 -20.40 -9.79 5.82
C ASP A 144 -19.65 -9.44 7.12
N VAL A 145 -20.07 -8.37 7.82
CA VAL A 145 -19.45 -7.96 9.09
C VAL A 145 -19.68 -9.01 10.18
N LYS A 146 -20.90 -9.56 10.30
CA LYS A 146 -21.17 -10.62 11.27
C LYS A 146 -20.33 -11.87 11.01
N ALA A 147 -20.25 -12.30 9.74
CA ALA A 147 -19.45 -13.45 9.35
C ALA A 147 -17.96 -13.23 9.64
N GLU A 148 -17.44 -12.04 9.34
CA GLU A 148 -16.03 -11.72 9.61
C GLU A 148 -15.74 -11.60 11.11
N LEU A 149 -16.65 -11.03 11.92
CA LEU A 149 -16.51 -11.02 13.38
C LEU A 149 -16.49 -12.45 13.95
N ALA A 150 -17.41 -13.31 13.50
CA ALA A 150 -17.45 -14.71 13.92
C ALA A 150 -16.15 -15.44 13.56
N ARG A 151 -15.64 -15.23 12.34
CA ARG A 151 -14.34 -15.78 11.91
C ARG A 151 -13.20 -15.27 12.78
N MET A 152 -13.14 -13.98 13.06
CA MET A 152 -12.10 -13.37 13.90
C MET A 152 -12.13 -13.90 15.35
N VAL A 153 -13.31 -14.21 15.89
CA VAL A 153 -13.44 -14.89 17.19
C VAL A 153 -12.91 -16.31 17.12
N THR A 154 -13.32 -17.09 16.12
CA THR A 154 -12.86 -18.47 15.91
C THR A 154 -11.34 -18.56 15.74
N ASP A 155 -10.75 -17.59 15.02
CA ASP A 155 -9.30 -17.53 14.78
C ASP A 155 -8.50 -16.96 15.98
N GLY A 156 -9.18 -16.58 17.07
CA GLY A 156 -8.56 -16.01 18.26
C GLY A 156 -7.93 -14.62 18.03
N VAL A 157 -8.43 -13.87 17.04
CA VAL A 157 -8.01 -12.48 16.76
C VAL A 157 -8.67 -11.51 17.72
N ILE A 158 -9.93 -11.76 18.03
CA ILE A 158 -10.72 -10.97 18.95
C ILE A 158 -11.45 -11.87 19.95
N GLU A 159 -11.82 -11.30 21.07
CA GLU A 159 -12.69 -11.96 22.05
C GLU A 159 -13.87 -11.05 22.43
N PRO A 160 -15.07 -11.60 22.66
CA PRO A 160 -16.17 -10.85 23.24
C PRO A 160 -15.79 -10.34 24.63
N ILE A 161 -16.10 -9.09 24.94
CA ILE A 161 -15.73 -8.47 26.22
C ILE A 161 -16.95 -7.89 26.94
N THR A 162 -17.16 -8.32 28.19
CA THR A 162 -18.23 -7.83 29.06
C THR A 162 -17.71 -6.83 30.10
N LYS A 163 -16.42 -6.93 30.47
CA LYS A 163 -15.81 -6.03 31.45
C LYS A 163 -15.83 -4.57 30.97
N PRO A 164 -15.94 -3.61 31.90
CA PRO A 164 -15.77 -2.19 31.58
C PRO A 164 -14.36 -1.94 31.03
N THR A 165 -14.25 -1.19 29.94
CA THR A 165 -12.97 -0.73 29.39
C THR A 165 -13.00 0.78 29.23
N LYS A 166 -11.86 1.43 29.46
CA LYS A 166 -11.75 2.89 29.37
C LYS A 166 -11.72 3.37 27.91
N TRP A 167 -11.11 2.58 27.03
CA TRP A 167 -11.06 2.83 25.60
C TRP A 167 -12.12 2.00 24.89
N VAL A 168 -12.84 2.64 23.97
CA VAL A 168 -13.78 1.97 23.06
C VAL A 168 -13.70 2.64 21.70
N HIS A 169 -13.30 1.88 20.68
CA HIS A 169 -13.14 2.37 19.32
C HIS A 169 -14.25 1.86 18.39
N ASN A 170 -14.29 2.42 17.19
CA ASN A 170 -15.10 1.87 16.10
C ASN A 170 -14.26 0.98 15.17
N ILE A 171 -14.94 0.28 14.27
CA ILE A 171 -14.31 -0.46 13.16
C ILE A 171 -14.45 0.30 11.83
N VAL A 172 -13.49 0.09 10.95
CA VAL A 172 -13.50 0.52 9.54
C VAL A 172 -13.60 -0.73 8.66
N ILE A 173 -14.55 -0.71 7.74
CA ILE A 173 -14.76 -1.80 6.79
C ILE A 173 -14.00 -1.47 5.51
N VAL A 174 -13.02 -2.30 5.17
CA VAL A 174 -12.24 -2.16 3.94
C VAL A 174 -12.61 -3.30 2.99
N ARG A 175 -12.96 -2.99 1.74
CA ARG A 175 -13.19 -4.02 0.72
C ARG A 175 -11.87 -4.45 0.11
N ARG A 176 -11.61 -5.76 0.08
CA ARG A 176 -10.51 -6.37 -0.67
C ARG A 176 -10.90 -6.50 -2.14
N LYS A 177 -9.89 -6.69 -3.01
CA LYS A 177 -10.07 -6.92 -4.45
C LYS A 177 -10.93 -8.15 -4.77
N ASN A 178 -10.97 -9.14 -3.87
CA ASN A 178 -11.75 -10.37 -4.02
C ASN A 178 -13.18 -10.27 -3.43
N ASN A 179 -13.73 -9.06 -3.31
CA ASN A 179 -15.02 -8.75 -2.68
C ASN A 179 -15.18 -9.15 -1.20
N LYS A 180 -14.17 -9.77 -0.56
CA LYS A 180 -14.19 -9.98 0.89
C LYS A 180 -13.93 -8.68 1.63
N ILE A 181 -14.48 -8.56 2.84
CA ILE A 181 -14.20 -7.43 3.72
C ILE A 181 -12.97 -7.69 4.61
N ARG A 182 -12.35 -6.62 5.10
CA ARG A 182 -11.38 -6.64 6.20
C ARG A 182 -11.83 -5.61 7.23
N LEU A 183 -11.98 -6.06 8.47
CA LEU A 183 -12.25 -5.18 9.60
C LEU A 183 -10.95 -4.63 10.15
N CYS A 184 -10.83 -3.30 10.17
CA CYS A 184 -9.71 -2.59 10.78
C CYS A 184 -10.22 -1.80 11.98
N LEU A 185 -9.36 -1.61 12.98
CA LEU A 185 -9.68 -0.74 14.10
C LEU A 185 -9.60 0.72 13.64
N ASP A 186 -10.42 1.60 14.22
CA ASP A 186 -10.28 3.06 14.12
C ASP A 186 -9.69 3.65 15.41
N PRO A 187 -8.38 3.48 15.70
CA PRO A 187 -7.79 3.92 16.96
C PRO A 187 -7.30 5.38 16.87
N ARG A 188 -7.95 6.25 16.10
CA ARG A 188 -7.48 7.64 15.89
C ARG A 188 -7.22 8.40 17.19
N GLU A 189 -8.08 8.22 18.20
CA GLU A 189 -7.90 8.87 19.50
C GLU A 189 -6.79 8.23 20.33
N LEU A 190 -6.64 6.90 20.27
CA LEU A 190 -5.57 6.18 20.96
C LEU A 190 -4.20 6.52 20.35
N ASN A 191 -4.11 6.54 19.02
CA ASN A 191 -2.88 6.78 18.26
C ASN A 191 -2.21 8.12 18.60
N LYS A 192 -2.95 9.11 19.10
CA LYS A 192 -2.39 10.40 19.56
C LYS A 192 -1.47 10.25 20.77
N TYR A 193 -1.69 9.20 21.56
CA TYR A 193 -0.98 8.95 22.81
C TYR A 193 -0.04 7.75 22.74
N ILE A 194 -0.02 6.98 21.66
CA ILE A 194 0.88 5.84 21.52
C ILE A 194 2.31 6.34 21.36
N ILE A 195 3.19 5.88 22.25
CA ILE A 195 4.64 6.11 22.14
C ILE A 195 5.18 5.09 21.14
N ARG A 196 5.74 5.58 20.03
CA ARG A 196 6.27 4.74 18.94
C ARG A 196 7.76 4.53 19.13
N ALA A 197 8.20 3.27 19.04
CA ALA A 197 9.62 2.90 19.11
C ALA A 197 10.46 3.42 17.92
N ARG A 198 9.83 3.84 16.82
CA ARG A 198 10.47 4.32 15.57
C ARG A 198 11.58 3.38 15.10
N PHE A 199 11.18 2.24 14.55
CA PHE A 199 12.11 1.28 13.93
C PHE A 199 12.55 1.79 12.55
N GLN A 200 13.86 1.86 12.30
CA GLN A 200 14.41 2.25 11.00
C GLN A 200 14.44 1.05 10.06
N LEU A 201 13.79 1.19 8.90
CA LEU A 201 13.90 0.22 7.82
C LEU A 201 15.16 0.50 6.99
N PRO A 202 15.80 -0.54 6.43
CA PRO A 202 16.91 -0.35 5.52
C PRO A 202 16.46 0.47 4.31
N THR A 203 17.36 1.27 3.78
CA THR A 203 17.10 2.05 2.57
C THR A 203 17.06 1.15 1.33
N PHE A 204 16.44 1.64 0.26
CA PHE A 204 16.40 0.89 -0.99
C PHE A 204 17.81 0.58 -1.53
N ASP A 205 18.75 1.52 -1.39
CA ASP A 205 20.13 1.32 -1.84
C ASP A 205 20.86 0.26 -1.01
N GLU A 206 20.65 0.21 0.31
CA GLU A 206 21.18 -0.84 1.18
C GLU A 206 20.65 -2.22 0.76
N VAL A 207 19.33 -2.34 0.57
CA VAL A 207 18.71 -3.60 0.13
C VAL A 207 19.22 -3.99 -1.26
N LYS A 208 19.31 -3.04 -2.21
CA LYS A 208 19.79 -3.29 -3.56
C LYS A 208 21.24 -3.74 -3.57
N SER A 209 22.10 -3.17 -2.73
CA SER A 209 23.51 -3.55 -2.66
C SER A 209 23.70 -5.01 -2.24
N ARG A 210 22.88 -5.51 -1.31
CA ARG A 210 22.84 -6.92 -0.87
C ARG A 210 22.37 -7.88 -1.95
N LEU A 211 21.62 -7.39 -2.93
CA LEU A 211 21.01 -8.20 -3.99
C LEU A 211 21.79 -8.19 -5.32
N LYS A 212 22.94 -7.51 -5.39
CA LYS A 212 23.65 -7.20 -6.63
C LYS A 212 23.98 -8.43 -7.49
N ASP A 213 24.35 -9.54 -6.88
CA ASP A 213 24.79 -10.76 -7.58
C ASP A 213 23.74 -11.89 -7.55
N ALA A 214 22.54 -11.61 -7.01
CA ALA A 214 21.46 -12.58 -6.93
C ALA A 214 20.82 -12.80 -8.32
N LYS A 215 20.73 -14.08 -8.72
CA LYS A 215 20.12 -14.48 -10.01
C LYS A 215 18.64 -14.89 -9.89
N PHE A 216 18.23 -15.30 -8.71
CA PHE A 216 16.88 -15.75 -8.41
C PHE A 216 16.36 -15.02 -7.18
N PHE A 217 15.10 -14.60 -7.22
CA PHE A 217 14.45 -13.88 -6.14
C PHE A 217 13.20 -14.65 -5.71
N LEU A 218 13.02 -14.80 -4.41
CA LEU A 218 11.81 -15.33 -3.81
C LEU A 218 11.11 -14.21 -3.03
N VAL A 219 9.85 -13.97 -3.35
CA VAL A 219 9.02 -12.98 -2.65
C VAL A 219 7.98 -13.74 -1.83
N LEU A 220 8.01 -13.57 -0.52
CA LEU A 220 7.06 -14.16 0.42
C LEU A 220 6.22 -13.04 1.07
N ASP A 221 4.90 -13.22 1.05
CA ASP A 221 3.97 -12.29 1.71
C ASP A 221 3.32 -12.97 2.92
N ALA A 222 3.47 -12.34 4.10
CA ALA A 222 2.88 -12.82 5.33
C ALA A 222 1.40 -12.40 5.41
N SER A 223 0.51 -13.37 5.16
CA SER A 223 -0.95 -13.14 5.20
C SER A 223 -1.40 -12.64 6.57
N ASN A 224 -2.01 -11.45 6.59
CA ASN A 224 -2.46 -10.77 7.82
C ASN A 224 -1.34 -10.64 8.88
N GLY A 225 -0.11 -10.32 8.47
CA GLY A 225 1.08 -10.33 9.34
C GLY A 225 0.91 -9.72 10.74
N PHE A 226 0.19 -8.59 10.89
CA PHE A 226 -0.03 -7.99 12.22
C PHE A 226 -0.79 -8.90 13.17
N TRP A 227 -1.76 -9.69 12.67
CA TRP A 227 -2.48 -10.64 13.51
C TRP A 227 -1.58 -11.80 13.98
N MET A 228 -0.37 -11.97 13.48
CA MET A 228 0.56 -12.96 14.05
C MET A 228 1.15 -12.50 15.39
N LEU A 229 1.05 -11.21 15.73
CA LEU A 229 1.55 -10.64 16.98
C LEU A 229 0.50 -10.74 18.08
N ASN A 230 0.78 -11.51 19.13
CA ASN A 230 -0.09 -11.61 20.30
C ASN A 230 0.08 -10.37 21.19
N LEU A 231 -1.02 -9.86 21.72
CA LEU A 231 -1.01 -8.73 22.65
C LEU A 231 -1.07 -9.24 24.10
N ASP A 232 -0.45 -8.49 25.00
CA ASP A 232 -0.74 -8.66 26.42
C ASP A 232 -2.18 -8.19 26.77
N GLU A 233 -2.65 -8.59 27.95
CA GLU A 233 -4.03 -8.31 28.37
C GLU A 233 -4.31 -6.81 28.49
N ALA A 234 -3.34 -6.03 28.98
CA ALA A 234 -3.48 -4.57 29.13
C ALA A 234 -3.66 -3.88 27.77
N SER A 235 -2.87 -4.30 26.77
CA SER A 235 -2.90 -3.78 25.40
C SER A 235 -4.13 -4.25 24.65
N SER A 236 -4.58 -5.49 24.89
CA SER A 236 -5.86 -6.01 24.39
C SER A 236 -7.03 -5.11 24.82
N GLU A 237 -7.07 -4.72 26.11
CA GLU A 237 -8.10 -3.81 26.62
C GLU A 237 -8.07 -2.43 25.96
N LEU A 238 -6.87 -1.89 25.65
CA LEU A 238 -6.72 -0.61 24.94
C LEU A 238 -7.34 -0.66 23.53
N LEU A 239 -7.34 -1.83 22.90
CA LEU A 239 -7.85 -2.04 21.54
C LEU A 239 -9.32 -2.51 21.52
N THR A 240 -10.04 -2.33 22.61
CA THR A 240 -11.48 -2.66 22.66
C THR A 240 -12.26 -1.82 21.65
N PHE A 241 -13.17 -2.46 20.93
CA PHE A 241 -14.06 -1.81 19.98
C PHE A 241 -15.51 -2.23 20.17
N ILE A 242 -16.40 -1.40 19.64
CA ILE A 242 -17.85 -1.62 19.69
C ILE A 242 -18.44 -1.70 18.28
N THR A 243 -19.42 -2.58 18.15
CA THR A 243 -20.24 -2.74 16.95
C THR A 243 -21.72 -2.80 17.37
N PRO A 244 -22.67 -2.65 16.43
CA PRO A 244 -24.08 -2.93 16.69
C PRO A 244 -24.36 -4.36 17.19
N PHE A 245 -23.41 -5.29 17.07
CA PHE A 245 -23.55 -6.70 17.45
C PHE A 245 -22.83 -7.05 18.76
N GLY A 246 -22.18 -6.09 19.42
CA GLY A 246 -21.47 -6.31 20.67
C GLY A 246 -20.14 -5.58 20.78
N ARG A 247 -19.49 -5.74 21.95
CA ARG A 247 -18.15 -5.24 22.25
C ARG A 247 -17.14 -6.39 22.19
N PHE A 248 -15.97 -6.10 21.64
CA PHE A 248 -14.90 -7.07 21.47
C PHE A 248 -13.55 -6.40 21.77
N ALA A 249 -12.58 -7.18 22.23
CA ALA A 249 -11.18 -6.76 22.39
C ALA A 249 -10.27 -7.55 21.45
N PHE A 250 -9.22 -6.92 20.95
CA PHE A 250 -8.24 -7.57 20.08
C PHE A 250 -7.20 -8.31 20.92
N LYS A 251 -7.04 -9.63 20.69
CA LYS A 251 -5.96 -10.43 21.29
C LYS A 251 -4.68 -10.41 20.49
N ARG A 252 -4.77 -9.97 19.23
CA ARG A 252 -3.66 -9.85 18.29
C ARG A 252 -3.59 -8.42 17.76
N MET A 253 -2.41 -7.96 17.34
CA MET A 253 -2.20 -6.57 16.92
C MET A 253 -3.19 -6.15 15.81
N ALA A 254 -3.99 -5.13 16.09
CA ALA A 254 -5.03 -4.68 15.18
C ALA A 254 -4.48 -3.80 14.04
N PHE A 255 -5.05 -3.93 12.85
CA PHE A 255 -4.82 -2.97 11.77
C PHE A 255 -5.34 -1.59 12.16
N GLY A 256 -4.53 -0.55 11.91
CA GLY A 256 -4.86 0.85 12.22
C GLY A 256 -4.08 1.41 13.41
N VAL A 257 -3.48 0.56 14.25
CA VAL A 257 -2.64 0.97 15.38
C VAL A 257 -1.33 1.58 14.86
N ALA A 258 -0.96 2.75 15.36
CA ALA A 258 0.18 3.53 14.83
C ALA A 258 1.55 2.86 15.01
N SER A 259 1.72 2.02 16.04
CA SER A 259 2.95 1.27 16.33
C SER A 259 2.99 -0.13 15.71
N ALA A 260 1.89 -0.62 15.13
CA ALA A 260 1.82 -1.97 14.58
C ALA A 260 2.87 -2.24 13.48
N PRO A 261 3.10 -1.33 12.51
CA PRO A 261 4.12 -1.55 11.49
C PRO A 261 5.53 -1.64 12.08
N GLU A 262 5.90 -0.76 13.00
CA GLU A 262 7.22 -0.78 13.63
C GLU A 262 7.46 -2.04 14.44
N GLU A 263 6.50 -2.47 15.26
CA GLU A 263 6.64 -3.69 16.05
C GLU A 263 6.75 -4.93 15.15
N PHE A 264 5.94 -4.98 14.09
CA PHE A 264 6.02 -6.07 13.11
C PHE A 264 7.38 -6.09 12.42
N CYS A 265 7.86 -4.95 11.91
CA CYS A 265 9.16 -4.87 11.25
C CYS A 265 10.31 -5.21 12.20
N ARG A 266 10.30 -4.73 13.44
CA ARG A 266 11.32 -5.04 14.45
C ARG A 266 11.41 -6.54 14.70
N ILE A 267 10.28 -7.19 14.97
CA ILE A 267 10.22 -8.63 15.24
C ILE A 267 10.64 -9.42 14.01
N PHE A 268 10.15 -9.04 12.83
CA PHE A 268 10.48 -9.72 11.58
C PHE A 268 11.99 -9.61 11.28
N CYS A 269 12.59 -8.42 11.39
CA CYS A 269 14.03 -8.23 11.20
C CYS A 269 14.85 -9.09 12.18
N GLN A 270 14.45 -9.18 13.45
CA GLN A 270 15.12 -10.02 14.45
C GLN A 270 15.02 -11.51 14.11
N MET A 271 13.88 -11.98 13.59
CA MET A 271 13.70 -13.38 13.20
C MET A 271 14.60 -13.78 12.03
N PHE A 272 14.85 -12.87 11.10
CA PHE A 272 15.66 -13.12 9.90
C PHE A 272 17.12 -12.64 10.03
N GLU A 273 17.54 -12.19 11.21
CA GLU A 273 18.89 -11.64 11.43
C GLU A 273 20.00 -12.67 11.13
N ASN A 274 19.72 -13.97 11.34
CA ASN A 274 20.67 -15.05 11.11
C ASN A 274 20.47 -15.81 9.78
N VAL A 275 19.64 -15.28 8.88
CA VAL A 275 19.40 -15.86 7.56
C VAL A 275 20.11 -14.98 6.54
N GLU A 276 21.37 -15.31 6.25
CA GLU A 276 22.14 -14.74 5.12
C GLU A 276 21.82 -15.47 3.81
#